data_AF-A0A961CEM4-F1
#
_entry.id   AF-A0A961CEM4-F1
#
_cell.length_a   1.000
_cell.length_b   1.000
_cell.length_c   1.000
_cell.angle_alpha   90.00
_cell.angle_beta   90.00
_cell.angle_gamma   90.00
#
_symmetry.space_group_name_H-M   'P 1'
#
loop_
_entity.id
_entity.type
_entity.pdbx_description
1 polymer ?
#
loop_
_entity_poly.entity_id
_entity_poly.type
_entity_poly.pdbx_seq_one_letter_code
_entity_poly.pdbx_strand_id
1 'polypeptide(L)'
;SLATGDGIRLLLSDSTNADEHGHSSSERAVGRVLYELFHQHEGRRIITTCFASHIHRVQQIADAAIAFDRTIATMGLSMGKNVRLAREMGLLDIPSNRLRDIAEIDDLDPAELCIISTGSQGEPFSALALMAAGENKFI
;
A
#
# COMPACT_ATOMS: atom_id res chain seq x y z
N SER A 1 11.98 21.18 43.30
CA SER A 1 11.92 19.86 42.63
C SER A 1 11.01 20.02 41.42
N LEU A 2 11.45 19.64 40.21
CA LEU A 2 10.71 19.88 38.96
C LEU A 2 9.51 18.94 38.73
N ALA A 3 9.04 18.22 39.76
CA ALA A 3 7.70 17.64 39.78
C ALA A 3 7.21 17.51 41.22
N THR A 4 5.93 17.77 41.44
CA THR A 4 5.19 17.54 42.68
C THR A 4 4.57 16.12 42.75
N GLY A 5 4.91 15.23 41.80
CA GLY A 5 4.56 13.80 41.76
C GLY A 5 5.70 12.94 41.19
N ASP A 6 5.40 11.69 40.80
CA ASP A 6 6.38 10.74 40.23
C ASP A 6 6.92 11.23 38.87
N GLY A 7 7.84 12.18 38.90
CA GLY A 7 8.37 12.83 37.70
C GLY A 7 9.06 11.85 36.73
N ILE A 8 9.07 12.20 35.44
CA ILE A 8 9.76 11.43 34.40
C ILE A 8 11.25 11.80 34.42
N ARG A 9 12.13 10.80 34.61
CA ARG A 9 13.60 10.97 34.64
C ARG A 9 14.25 10.96 33.26
N LEU A 10 13.65 10.27 32.29
CA LEU A 10 14.15 10.14 30.91
C LEU A 10 12.98 9.95 29.95
N LEU A 11 12.99 10.72 28.86
CA LEU A 11 12.14 10.53 27.69
C LEU A 11 13.04 10.21 26.49
N LEU A 12 12.77 9.09 25.81
CA LEU A 12 13.36 8.75 24.53
C LEU A 12 12.31 9.01 23.46
N SER A 13 12.56 9.96 22.57
CA SER A 13 11.64 10.36 21.50
C SER A 13 12.24 10.02 20.14
N ASP A 14 11.37 9.70 19.18
CA ASP A 14 11.73 9.59 17.76
C ASP A 14 12.16 10.97 17.22
N SER A 15 13.21 10.99 16.42
CA SER A 15 13.80 12.19 15.82
C SER A 15 13.90 12.13 14.29
N THR A 16 13.30 11.13 13.62
CA THR A 16 13.43 10.94 12.15
C THR A 16 13.06 12.18 11.34
N ASN A 17 12.04 12.93 11.77
CA ASN A 17 11.58 14.16 11.09
C ASN A 17 11.68 15.41 11.98
N ALA A 18 12.60 15.43 12.97
CA ALA A 18 12.70 16.54 13.93
C ALA A 18 13.07 17.89 13.29
N ASP A 19 13.73 17.86 12.14
CA ASP A 19 14.13 19.07 11.40
C ASP A 19 12.99 19.63 10.51
N GLU A 20 11.90 18.87 10.32
CA GLU A 20 10.74 19.35 9.56
C GLU A 20 9.75 20.10 10.45
N HIS A 21 9.58 21.39 10.18
CA HIS A 21 8.61 22.22 10.89
C HIS A 21 7.16 21.93 10.48
N GLY A 22 6.26 21.97 11.45
CA GLY A 22 4.83 21.81 11.22
C GLY A 22 4.31 20.45 11.67
N HIS A 23 3.29 19.95 10.97
CA HIS A 23 2.65 18.68 11.28
C HIS A 23 2.52 17.84 10.02
N SER A 24 2.70 16.52 10.16
CA SER A 24 2.45 15.58 9.08
C SER A 24 0.99 15.66 8.65
N SER A 25 0.76 15.57 7.34
CA SER A 25 -0.60 15.53 6.79
C SER A 25 -1.36 14.31 7.32
N SER A 26 -2.67 14.44 7.45
CA SER A 26 -3.51 13.32 7.87
C SER A 26 -3.51 12.22 6.80
N GLU A 27 -3.28 10.97 7.22
CA GLU A 27 -3.37 9.82 6.34
C GLU A 27 -4.76 9.70 5.68
N ARG A 28 -5.81 10.24 6.30
CA ARG A 28 -7.16 10.29 5.71
C ARG A 28 -7.21 11.07 4.39
N ALA A 29 -6.39 12.10 4.24
CA ALA A 29 -6.34 12.90 3.01
C ALA A 29 -5.84 12.07 1.81
N VAL A 30 -4.99 11.06 2.05
CA VAL A 30 -4.43 10.21 1.00
C VAL A 30 -5.51 9.36 0.33
N GLY A 31 -6.48 8.85 1.09
CA GLY A 31 -7.59 8.07 0.54
C GLY A 31 -8.39 8.82 -0.52
N ARG A 32 -8.63 10.12 -0.32
CA ARG A 32 -9.31 10.98 -1.31
C ARG A 32 -8.48 11.11 -2.59
N VAL A 33 -7.19 11.34 -2.46
CA VAL A 33 -6.28 11.45 -3.62
C VAL A 33 -6.24 10.14 -4.39
N LEU A 34 -6.18 8.99 -3.71
CA LEU A 34 -6.23 7.68 -4.36
C LEU A 34 -7.54 7.49 -5.14
N TYR A 35 -8.69 7.83 -4.54
CA TYR A 35 -9.98 7.74 -5.22
C TYR A 35 -10.02 8.59 -6.50
N GLU A 36 -9.55 9.85 -6.42
CA GLU A 36 -9.46 10.76 -7.58
C GLU A 36 -8.55 10.20 -8.69
N LEU A 37 -7.40 9.63 -8.33
CA LEU A 37 -6.47 9.01 -9.29
C LEU A 37 -7.08 7.80 -10.00
N PHE A 38 -7.82 6.96 -9.27
CA PHE A 38 -8.50 5.82 -9.88
C PHE A 38 -9.60 6.26 -10.84
N HIS A 39 -10.38 7.28 -10.48
CA HIS A 39 -11.40 7.87 -11.35
C HIS A 39 -10.80 8.43 -12.66
N GLN A 40 -9.71 9.20 -12.56
CA GLN A 40 -9.03 9.80 -13.73
C GLN A 40 -8.43 8.77 -14.69
N HIS A 41 -8.21 7.54 -14.20
CA HIS A 41 -7.59 6.45 -14.96
C HIS A 41 -8.53 5.25 -15.13
N GLU A 42 -9.84 5.48 -15.08
CA GLU A 42 -10.84 4.50 -15.51
C GLU A 42 -10.53 3.97 -16.93
N GLY A 43 -10.74 2.67 -17.14
CA GLY A 43 -10.43 2.00 -18.41
C GLY A 43 -8.95 1.66 -18.63
N ARG A 44 -8.05 1.99 -17.69
CA ARG A 44 -6.61 1.65 -17.77
C ARG A 44 -6.18 0.72 -16.64
N ARG A 45 -5.10 -0.04 -16.85
CA ARG A 45 -4.43 -0.79 -15.77
C ARG A 45 -3.80 0.16 -14.76
N ILE A 46 -4.01 -0.12 -13.48
CA ILE A 46 -3.39 0.62 -12.38
C ILE A 46 -2.41 -0.28 -11.65
N ILE A 47 -1.18 0.20 -11.49
CA ILE A 47 -0.13 -0.45 -10.71
C ILE A 47 0.32 0.57 -9.66
N THR A 48 0.26 0.17 -8.40
CA THR A 48 0.62 1.00 -7.25
C THR A 48 1.82 0.41 -6.54
N THR A 49 2.63 1.27 -5.94
CA THR A 49 3.75 0.85 -5.08
C THR A 49 3.66 1.47 -3.71
N CYS A 50 3.93 0.66 -2.68
CA CYS A 50 4.02 1.10 -1.30
C CYS A 50 4.89 0.13 -0.48
N PHE A 51 5.23 0.54 0.74
CA PHE A 51 5.84 -0.36 1.71
C PHE A 51 4.85 -1.45 2.13
N ALA A 52 5.25 -2.71 2.03
CA ALA A 52 4.42 -3.84 2.44
C ALA A 52 4.02 -3.79 3.91
N SER A 53 4.78 -3.13 4.77
CA SER A 53 4.46 -2.95 6.20
C SER A 53 3.41 -1.86 6.45
N HIS A 54 3.11 -1.02 5.47
CA HIS A 54 2.15 0.07 5.62
C HIS A 54 0.73 -0.41 5.28
N ILE A 55 0.17 -1.27 6.14
CA ILE A 55 -1.13 -1.94 5.93
C ILE A 55 -2.27 -0.96 5.70
N HIS A 56 -2.28 0.19 6.40
CA HIS A 56 -3.30 1.21 6.20
C HIS A 56 -3.29 1.78 4.77
N ARG A 57 -2.11 1.96 4.16
CA ARG A 57 -2.01 2.38 2.76
C ARG A 57 -2.54 1.31 1.81
N VAL A 58 -2.27 0.04 2.09
CA VAL A 58 -2.80 -1.09 1.30
C VAL A 58 -4.32 -1.11 1.36
N GLN A 59 -4.92 -0.89 2.54
CA GLN A 59 -6.38 -0.77 2.69
C GLN A 59 -6.92 0.36 1.82
N GLN A 60 -6.34 1.56 1.90
CA GLN A 60 -6.82 2.72 1.13
C GLN A 60 -6.74 2.49 -0.39
N ILE A 61 -5.71 1.80 -0.87
CA ILE A 61 -5.58 1.42 -2.28
C ILE A 61 -6.64 0.38 -2.65
N ALA A 62 -6.85 -0.62 -1.79
CA ALA A 62 -7.85 -1.67 -2.01
C ALA A 62 -9.28 -1.10 -2.05
N ASP A 63 -9.62 -0.22 -1.10
CA ASP A 63 -10.92 0.45 -1.05
C ASP A 63 -11.18 1.27 -2.32
N ALA A 64 -10.18 2.05 -2.76
CA ALA A 64 -10.26 2.80 -4.00
C ALA A 64 -10.44 1.85 -5.19
N ALA A 65 -9.64 0.79 -5.30
CA ALA A 65 -9.74 -0.18 -6.39
C ALA A 65 -11.13 -0.84 -6.47
N ILE A 66 -11.66 -1.30 -5.33
CA ILE A 66 -12.97 -1.94 -5.25
C ILE A 66 -14.09 -0.97 -5.60
N ALA A 67 -13.98 0.30 -5.23
CA ALA A 67 -14.99 1.31 -5.57
C ALA A 67 -15.11 1.57 -7.08
N PHE A 68 -14.08 1.23 -7.86
CA PHE A 68 -14.07 1.27 -9.33
C PHE A 68 -14.11 -0.14 -9.95
N ASP A 69 -14.70 -1.10 -9.22
CA ASP A 69 -14.93 -2.48 -9.65
C ASP A 69 -13.69 -3.30 -10.01
N ARG A 70 -12.51 -2.90 -9.52
CA ARG A 70 -11.27 -3.61 -9.82
C ARG A 70 -11.03 -4.77 -8.86
N THR A 71 -10.45 -5.84 -9.41
CA THR A 71 -9.82 -6.93 -8.67
C THR A 71 -8.39 -6.55 -8.32
N ILE A 72 -7.99 -6.84 -7.09
CA ILE A 72 -6.67 -6.55 -6.55
C ILE A 72 -5.78 -7.77 -6.72
N ALA A 73 -4.55 -7.56 -7.17
CA ALA A 73 -3.49 -8.56 -7.14
C ALA A 73 -2.26 -8.00 -6.43
N THR A 74 -1.68 -8.79 -5.52
CA THR A 74 -0.45 -8.40 -4.81
C THR A 74 0.77 -8.94 -5.51
N MET A 75 1.81 -8.11 -5.66
CA MET A 75 3.05 -8.52 -6.28
C MET A 75 4.25 -8.31 -5.35
N GLY A 76 5.10 -9.34 -5.29
CA GLY A 76 6.26 -9.39 -4.41
C GLY A 76 5.99 -10.20 -3.13
N LEU A 77 7.01 -10.97 -2.71
CA LEU A 77 6.91 -11.90 -1.59
C LEU A 77 6.54 -11.22 -0.27
N SER A 78 7.13 -10.05 0.00
CA SER A 78 6.84 -9.27 1.20
C SER A 78 5.40 -8.76 1.22
N MET A 79 4.91 -8.23 0.09
CA MET A 79 3.54 -7.74 -0.03
C MET A 79 2.52 -8.88 0.18
N GLY A 80 2.69 -10.01 -0.51
CA GLY A 80 1.79 -11.15 -0.37
C GLY A 80 1.78 -11.75 1.04
N LYS A 81 2.93 -11.81 1.72
CA LYS A 81 3.02 -12.25 3.13
C LYS A 81 2.32 -11.30 4.08
N ASN A 82 2.59 -9.99 3.97
CA ASN A 82 2.02 -9.00 4.86
C ASN A 82 0.51 -8.84 4.67
N VAL A 83 0.03 -8.86 3.42
CA VAL A 83 -1.42 -8.82 3.13
C VAL A 83 -2.13 -10.02 3.73
N ARG A 84 -1.58 -11.24 3.56
CA ARG A 84 -2.16 -12.45 4.15
C ARG A 84 -2.24 -12.35 5.67
N LEU A 85 -1.13 -12.04 6.33
CA LEU A 85 -1.06 -11.93 7.79
C LEU A 85 -1.98 -10.82 8.32
N ALA A 86 -2.01 -9.66 7.66
CA ALA A 86 -2.88 -8.56 8.06
C ALA A 86 -4.37 -8.93 7.96
N ARG A 87 -4.78 -9.69 6.92
CA ARG A 87 -6.15 -10.20 6.81
C ARG A 87 -6.47 -11.20 7.92
N GLU A 88 -5.56 -12.14 8.20
CA GLU A 88 -5.72 -13.12 9.29
C GLU A 88 -5.84 -12.45 10.67
N MET A 89 -5.16 -11.33 10.88
CA MET A 89 -5.22 -10.53 12.10
C MET A 89 -6.41 -9.55 12.15
N GLY A 90 -7.21 -9.45 11.09
CA GLY A 90 -8.31 -8.48 11.00
C GLY A 90 -7.86 -7.02 10.87
N LEU A 91 -6.61 -6.78 10.46
CA LEU A 91 -6.05 -5.44 10.22
C LEU A 91 -6.27 -4.95 8.78
N LEU A 92 -6.65 -5.86 7.88
CA LEU A 92 -6.93 -5.57 6.47
C LEU A 92 -8.24 -6.26 6.08
N ASP A 93 -9.19 -5.48 5.59
CA ASP A 93 -10.49 -5.96 5.12
C ASP A 93 -10.56 -5.84 3.60
N ILE A 94 -10.29 -6.96 2.93
CA ILE A 94 -10.45 -7.10 1.49
C ILE A 94 -11.33 -8.31 1.25
N PRO A 95 -12.46 -8.18 0.54
CA PRO A 95 -13.28 -9.32 0.17
C PRO A 95 -12.47 -10.36 -0.61
N SER A 96 -12.62 -11.65 -0.28
CA SER A 96 -11.82 -12.70 -0.92
C SER A 96 -12.06 -12.80 -2.44
N ASN A 97 -13.24 -12.43 -2.94
CA ASN A 97 -13.53 -12.37 -4.37
C ASN A 97 -12.88 -11.18 -5.09
N ARG A 98 -12.32 -10.21 -4.34
CA ARG A 98 -11.61 -9.03 -4.87
C ARG A 98 -10.10 -9.15 -4.73
N LEU A 99 -9.56 -10.24 -4.19
CA LEU A 99 -8.13 -10.49 -4.09
C LEU A 99 -7.76 -11.76 -4.84
N ARG A 100 -6.87 -11.67 -5.82
CA ARG A 100 -6.34 -12.82 -6.57
C ARG A 100 -4.83 -12.92 -6.50
N ASP A 101 -4.31 -14.13 -6.75
CA ASP A 101 -2.90 -14.32 -6.98
C ASP A 101 -2.49 -13.63 -8.30
N ILE A 102 -1.28 -13.07 -8.36
CA ILE A 102 -0.76 -12.43 -9.57
C ILE A 102 -0.62 -13.43 -10.73
N ALA A 103 -0.52 -14.74 -10.44
CA ALA A 103 -0.52 -15.80 -11.44
C ALA A 103 -1.90 -16.10 -12.05
N GLU A 104 -2.98 -15.53 -11.50
CA GLU A 104 -4.38 -15.80 -11.88
C GLU A 104 -5.08 -14.54 -12.43
N ILE A 105 -4.33 -13.63 -13.05
CA ILE A 105 -4.85 -12.35 -13.57
C ILE A 105 -4.99 -12.32 -15.10
N ASP A 106 -4.49 -13.34 -15.81
CA ASP A 106 -4.44 -13.37 -17.28
C ASP A 106 -5.84 -13.39 -17.93
N ASP A 107 -6.87 -13.79 -17.19
CA ASP A 107 -8.27 -13.82 -17.62
C ASP A 107 -9.00 -12.48 -17.44
N LEU A 108 -8.38 -11.49 -16.78
CA LEU A 108 -9.01 -10.22 -16.45
C LEU A 108 -8.58 -9.11 -17.40
N ASP A 109 -9.52 -8.25 -17.77
CA ASP A 109 -9.19 -7.07 -18.57
C ASP A 109 -8.25 -6.15 -17.79
N PRO A 110 -7.25 -5.51 -18.44
CA PRO A 110 -6.32 -4.64 -17.75
C PRO A 110 -7.00 -3.53 -16.93
N ALA A 111 -8.15 -3.03 -17.39
CA ALA A 111 -8.96 -2.02 -16.71
C ALA A 111 -9.64 -2.51 -15.42
N GLU A 112 -9.84 -3.82 -15.28
CA GLU A 112 -10.46 -4.46 -14.12
C GLU A 112 -9.42 -4.83 -13.06
N LEU A 113 -8.14 -4.52 -13.29
CA LEU A 113 -7.05 -4.89 -12.40
C LEU A 113 -6.44 -3.68 -11.69
N CYS A 114 -6.14 -3.89 -10.41
CA CYS A 114 -5.25 -3.05 -9.62
C CYS A 114 -4.14 -3.91 -9.01
N ILE A 115 -2.89 -3.61 -9.33
CA ILE A 115 -1.74 -4.35 -8.82
C ILE A 115 -1.09 -3.54 -7.71
N ILE A 116 -0.86 -4.16 -6.56
CA ILE A 116 -0.19 -3.55 -5.40
C ILE A 116 1.17 -4.22 -5.23
N SER A 117 2.23 -3.45 -5.39
CA SER A 117 3.61 -3.94 -5.43
C SER A 117 4.49 -3.27 -4.37
N THR A 118 5.61 -3.90 -4.04
CA THR A 118 6.75 -3.22 -3.38
C THR A 118 7.63 -2.50 -4.41
N GLY A 119 8.69 -1.83 -3.95
CA GLY A 119 9.69 -1.20 -4.82
C GLY A 119 9.55 0.30 -5.00
N SER A 120 8.79 0.99 -4.14
CA SER A 120 8.62 2.45 -4.19
C SER A 120 9.94 3.23 -4.04
N GLN A 121 10.99 2.60 -3.53
CA GLN A 121 12.33 3.20 -3.37
C GLN A 121 13.33 2.78 -4.46
N GLY A 122 12.89 2.13 -5.54
CA GLY A 122 13.79 1.74 -6.63
C GLY A 122 14.77 0.62 -6.26
N GLU A 123 14.39 -0.23 -5.31
CA GLU A 123 15.22 -1.37 -4.90
C GLU A 123 15.50 -2.30 -6.10
N PRO A 124 16.76 -2.71 -6.33
CA PRO A 124 17.11 -3.69 -7.35
C PRO A 124 16.28 -4.97 -7.16
N PHE A 125 15.75 -5.52 -8.26
CA PHE A 125 14.88 -6.71 -8.27
C PHE A 125 13.54 -6.55 -7.56
N SER A 126 13.16 -5.35 -7.13
CA SER A 126 11.79 -5.10 -6.72
C SER A 126 10.83 -5.36 -7.88
N ALA A 127 9.60 -5.73 -7.55
CA ALA A 127 8.61 -6.04 -8.55
C ALA A 127 8.39 -4.87 -9.53
N LEU A 128 8.46 -3.61 -9.06
CA LEU A 128 8.45 -2.43 -9.92
C LEU A 128 9.66 -2.35 -10.85
N ALA A 129 10.88 -2.57 -10.33
CA ALA A 129 12.10 -2.53 -11.13
C ALA A 129 12.06 -3.57 -12.26
N LEU A 130 11.57 -4.79 -11.97
CA LEU A 130 11.42 -5.85 -12.97
C LEU A 130 10.37 -5.49 -14.03
N MET A 131 9.25 -4.87 -13.64
CA MET A 131 8.24 -4.40 -14.59
C MET A 131 8.80 -3.32 -15.52
N ALA A 132 9.52 -2.34 -14.97
CA ALA A 132 10.11 -1.25 -15.75
C ALA A 132 11.19 -1.75 -16.74
N ALA A 133 11.88 -2.84 -16.40
CA ALA A 133 12.85 -3.50 -17.26
C ALA A 133 12.23 -4.45 -18.31
N GLY A 134 10.92 -4.71 -18.25
CA GLY A 134 10.26 -5.72 -19.10
C GLY A 134 10.65 -7.16 -18.76
N GLU A 135 11.17 -7.38 -17.55
CA GLU A 135 11.65 -8.67 -17.06
C GLU A 135 10.67 -9.31 -16.06
N ASN A 136 9.56 -8.64 -15.76
CA ASN A 136 8.52 -9.22 -14.93
C ASN A 136 7.71 -10.25 -15.72
N LYS A 137 7.52 -11.43 -15.12
CA LYS A 137 6.85 -12.53 -15.81
C LYS A 137 5.34 -12.30 -16.02
N PHE A 138 4.73 -11.40 -15.25
CA PHE A 138 3.27 -11.20 -15.20
C PHE A 138 2.81 -9.90 -15.87
N ILE A 139 3.73 -8.97 -16.18
CA ILE A 139 3.45 -7.68 -16.83
C ILE A 139 4.56 -7.37 -17.80
#